data_AF-A0A6B3CSE9-F1
#
_entry.id   AF-A0A6B3CSE9-F1
#
_cell.length_a   1.000
_cell.length_b   1.000
_cell.length_c   1.000
_cell.angle_alpha   90.00
_cell.angle_beta   90.00
_cell.angle_gamma   90.00
#
_symmetry.space_group_name_H-M   'P 1'
#
loop_
_entity.id
_entity.type
_entity.pdbx_description
1 polymer ?
#
loop_
_entity_poly.entity_id
_entity_poly.type
_entity_poly.pdbx_seq_one_letter_code
_entity_poly.pdbx_strand_id
1 'polypeptide(L)'
;MDAVTQVPTPVNEPVHGYAPGSPERARLEAKLKELADNPIDLPCTIGGVKRMGGGERFDVVQPHNHKARLGTYANATQQDAQDAIDAALAAAPAWRAMSFDDRAAIILRAAELL
;
A
#
# COMPACT_ATOMS: atom_id res chain seq x y z
N MET A 1 4.07 11.20 -29.14
CA MET A 1 5.49 10.82 -29.14
C MET A 1 5.63 9.74 -30.17
N ASP A 2 6.46 9.93 -31.19
CA ASP A 2 6.69 8.92 -32.22
C ASP A 2 7.90 8.07 -31.80
N ALA A 3 7.63 7.04 -31.00
CA ALA A 3 8.64 6.12 -30.50
C ALA A 3 8.08 4.70 -30.36
N VAL A 4 8.95 3.70 -30.54
CA VAL A 4 8.70 2.31 -30.12
C VAL A 4 9.52 2.09 -28.85
N THR A 5 8.85 2.12 -27.71
CA THR A 5 9.50 2.03 -26.40
C THR A 5 9.63 0.57 -25.95
N GLN A 6 10.65 0.33 -25.12
CA GLN A 6 10.89 -0.95 -24.47
C GLN A 6 10.95 -0.71 -22.97
N VAL A 7 10.21 -1.52 -22.21
CA VAL A 7 10.27 -1.47 -20.74
C VAL A 7 11.59 -2.09 -20.25
N PRO A 8 12.08 -1.71 -19.06
CA PRO A 8 13.23 -2.36 -18.45
C PRO A 8 13.02 -3.88 -18.36
N THR A 9 14.06 -4.66 -18.65
CA THR A 9 14.00 -6.12 -18.53
C THR A 9 13.79 -6.52 -17.07
N PRO A 10 12.72 -7.25 -16.73
CA PRO A 10 12.49 -7.66 -15.35
C PRO A 10 13.51 -8.73 -14.94
N VAL A 11 14.03 -8.60 -13.73
CA VAL A 11 14.81 -9.63 -13.03
C VAL A 11 14.17 -9.87 -11.66
N ASN A 12 14.35 -11.07 -11.10
CA ASN A 12 13.85 -11.34 -9.76
C ASN A 12 14.62 -10.51 -8.72
N GLU A 13 13.88 -9.94 -7.76
CA GLU A 13 14.47 -9.19 -6.65
C GLU A 13 15.36 -10.13 -5.79
N PRO A 14 16.61 -9.77 -5.49
CA PRO A 14 17.48 -10.56 -4.64
C PRO A 14 16.90 -10.77 -3.25
N VAL A 15 16.98 -11.99 -2.74
CA VAL A 15 16.58 -12.28 -1.35
C VAL A 15 17.71 -11.91 -0.40
N HIS A 16 17.43 -11.01 0.54
CA HIS A 16 18.37 -10.66 1.60
C HIS A 16 18.50 -11.76 2.67
N GLY A 17 19.70 -11.89 3.25
CA GLY A 17 20.01 -12.92 4.25
C GLY A 17 19.70 -12.54 5.70
N TYR A 18 19.63 -11.26 6.04
CA TYR A 18 19.36 -10.76 7.41
C TYR A 18 20.28 -11.38 8.49
N ALA A 19 21.55 -11.62 8.13
CA ALA A 19 22.54 -12.19 9.03
C ALA A 19 22.78 -11.28 10.26
N PRO A 20 23.23 -11.83 11.41
CA PRO A 20 23.62 -11.00 12.55
C PRO A 20 24.59 -9.88 12.15
N GLY A 21 24.28 -8.64 12.53
CA GLY A 21 25.08 -7.45 12.21
C GLY A 21 24.88 -6.87 10.81
N SER A 22 24.03 -7.45 9.97
CA SER A 22 23.77 -6.90 8.64
C SER A 22 22.92 -5.61 8.70
N PRO A 23 23.13 -4.65 7.78
CA PRO A 23 22.42 -3.38 7.81
C PRO A 23 20.91 -3.54 7.57
N GLU A 24 20.49 -4.50 6.74
CA GLU A 24 19.08 -4.80 6.51
C GLU A 24 18.39 -5.40 7.74
N ARG A 25 19.11 -6.18 8.56
CA ARG A 25 18.59 -6.67 9.84
C ARG A 25 18.38 -5.52 10.82
N ALA A 26 19.32 -4.59 10.92
CA ALA A 26 19.17 -3.41 11.77
C ALA A 26 17.96 -2.55 11.36
N ARG A 27 17.74 -2.34 10.06
CA ARG A 27 16.56 -1.63 9.55
C ARG A 27 15.25 -2.37 9.87
N LEU A 28 15.23 -3.69 9.74
CA LEU A 28 14.07 -4.52 10.06
C LEU A 28 13.71 -4.42 11.55
N GLU A 29 14.70 -4.60 12.44
CA GLU A 29 14.50 -4.52 13.89
C GLU A 29 13.98 -3.13 14.31
N ALA A 30 14.53 -2.05 13.74
CA ALA A 30 14.05 -0.70 13.98
C ALA A 30 12.58 -0.53 13.54
N LYS A 31 12.21 -1.01 12.35
CA LYS A 31 10.84 -0.86 11.84
C LYS A 31 9.84 -1.72 12.59
N LEU A 32 10.21 -2.93 13.01
CA LEU A 32 9.39 -3.79 13.87
C LEU A 32 9.04 -3.09 15.18
N LYS A 33 10.04 -2.48 15.84
CA LYS A 33 9.82 -1.71 17.06
C LYS A 33 8.91 -0.50 16.82
N GLU A 34 9.19 0.28 15.78
CA GLU A 34 8.39 1.45 15.42
C GLU A 34 6.91 1.08 15.22
N LEU A 35 6.62 0.05 14.43
CA LEU A 35 5.24 -0.35 14.13
C LEU A 35 4.52 -0.96 15.33
N ALA A 36 5.22 -1.73 16.16
CA ALA A 36 4.64 -2.33 17.37
C ALA A 36 4.32 -1.28 18.44
N ASP A 37 5.15 -0.25 18.57
CA ASP A 37 5.01 0.79 19.58
C ASP A 37 4.04 1.91 19.18
N ASN A 38 3.72 2.05 17.88
CA ASN A 38 2.90 3.14 17.36
C ASN A 38 1.68 2.62 16.56
N PRO A 39 0.64 2.07 17.23
CA PRO A 39 -0.54 1.59 16.53
C PRO A 39 -1.30 2.74 15.88
N ILE A 40 -1.76 2.54 14.63
CA ILE A 40 -2.38 3.61 13.82
C ILE A 40 -3.83 3.32 13.45
N ASP A 41 -4.57 4.36 13.06
CA ASP A 41 -5.81 4.17 12.31
C ASP A 41 -5.48 3.63 10.91
N LEU A 42 -6.31 2.69 10.44
CA LEU A 42 -6.22 2.02 9.15
C LEU A 42 -7.42 2.43 8.29
N PRO A 43 -7.37 3.61 7.65
CA PRO A 43 -8.51 4.17 6.93
C PRO A 43 -8.72 3.50 5.56
N CYS A 44 -9.93 3.63 5.04
CA CYS A 44 -10.18 3.49 3.62
C CYS A 44 -9.47 4.64 2.86
N THR A 45 -9.08 4.39 1.61
CA THR A 45 -8.62 5.45 0.69
C THR A 45 -9.56 5.48 -0.51
N ILE A 46 -10.40 6.52 -0.58
CA ILE A 46 -11.47 6.66 -1.59
C ILE A 46 -11.23 7.96 -2.33
N GLY A 47 -11.05 7.89 -3.66
CA GLY A 47 -10.77 9.09 -4.48
C GLY A 47 -9.52 9.86 -4.05
N GLY A 48 -8.52 9.18 -3.47
CA GLY A 48 -7.30 9.80 -2.93
C GLY A 48 -7.44 10.37 -1.50
N VAL A 49 -8.64 10.33 -0.91
CA VAL A 49 -8.88 10.81 0.46
C VAL A 49 -8.84 9.64 1.43
N LYS A 50 -8.01 9.77 2.48
CA LYS A 50 -7.98 8.83 3.60
C LYS A 50 -9.06 9.19 4.62
N ARG A 51 -9.97 8.26 4.90
CA ARG A 51 -10.99 8.39 5.95
C ARG A 51 -11.36 7.03 6.51
N MET A 52 -11.76 6.99 7.77
CA MET A 52 -12.30 5.76 8.37
C MET A 52 -13.61 5.37 7.69
N GLY A 53 -13.84 4.06 7.54
CA GLY A 53 -15.16 3.55 7.13
C GLY A 53 -16.24 3.95 8.15
N GLY A 54 -17.49 4.01 7.69
CA GLY A 54 -18.62 4.40 8.53
C GLY A 54 -19.13 3.31 9.49
N GLY A 55 -18.58 2.09 9.41
CA GLY A 55 -19.03 0.93 10.18
C GLY A 55 -18.32 0.74 11.52
N GLU A 56 -18.53 -0.44 12.10
CA GLU A 56 -17.91 -0.86 13.35
C GLU A 56 -16.37 -0.90 13.26
N ARG A 57 -15.70 -0.57 14.37
CA ARG A 57 -14.23 -0.59 14.47
C ARG A 57 -13.71 -1.97 14.88
N PHE A 58 -12.60 -2.37 14.26
CA PHE A 58 -11.93 -3.63 14.50
C PHE A 58 -10.43 -3.41 14.67
N ASP A 59 -9.87 -4.08 15.67
CA ASP A 59 -8.44 -4.05 15.91
C ASP A 59 -7.71 -5.04 15.01
N VAL A 60 -6.64 -4.56 14.38
CA VAL A 60 -5.62 -5.40 13.76
C VAL A 60 -4.54 -5.66 14.80
N VAL A 61 -4.34 -6.93 15.13
CA VAL A 61 -3.41 -7.36 16.19
C VAL A 61 -2.30 -8.23 15.63
N GLN A 62 -1.23 -8.40 16.39
CA GLN A 62 -0.16 -9.35 16.05
C GLN A 62 -0.67 -10.79 16.29
N PRO A 63 -0.70 -11.69 15.28
CA PRO A 63 -1.26 -13.04 15.48
C PRO A 63 -0.51 -13.87 16.53
N HIS A 64 0.80 -13.66 16.67
CA HIS A 64 1.63 -14.32 17.68
C HIS A 64 1.55 -13.69 19.08
N ASN A 65 0.91 -12.51 19.19
CA ASN A 65 0.67 -11.79 20.44
C ASN A 65 -0.60 -10.95 20.32
N HIS A 66 -1.75 -11.61 20.33
CA HIS A 66 -3.05 -10.99 19.99
C HIS A 66 -3.50 -9.87 20.96
N LYS A 67 -2.80 -9.67 22.08
CA LYS A 67 -3.01 -8.52 22.98
C LYS A 67 -2.30 -7.25 22.49
N ALA A 68 -1.33 -7.38 21.59
CA ALA A 68 -0.61 -6.27 20.98
C ALA A 68 -1.33 -5.82 19.70
N ARG A 69 -1.92 -4.62 19.76
CA ARG A 69 -2.61 -3.97 18.64
C ARG A 69 -1.60 -3.26 17.72
N LEU A 70 -1.74 -3.43 16.41
CA LEU A 70 -0.98 -2.72 15.37
C LEU A 70 -1.77 -1.55 14.77
N GLY A 71 -3.10 -1.62 14.85
CA GLY A 71 -3.95 -0.55 14.41
C GLY A 71 -5.43 -0.87 14.55
N THR A 72 -6.27 0.05 14.11
CA THR A 72 -7.72 -0.13 14.12
C THR A 72 -8.26 0.32 12.77
N TYR A 73 -9.05 -0.53 12.10
CA TYR A 73 -9.83 -0.13 10.93
C TYR A 73 -11.30 0.00 11.31
N ALA A 74 -12.11 0.61 10.43
CA ALA A 74 -13.56 0.56 10.53
C ALA A 74 -14.09 -0.17 9.29
N ASN A 75 -15.08 -1.05 9.49
CA ASN A 75 -15.73 -1.75 8.38
C ASN A 75 -16.29 -0.71 7.40
N ALA A 76 -16.09 -0.97 6.11
CA ALA A 76 -16.73 -0.17 5.07
C ALA A 76 -18.24 -0.42 5.08
N THR A 77 -19.02 0.66 4.97
CA THR A 77 -20.46 0.60 4.76
C THR A 77 -20.80 0.45 3.29
N GLN A 78 -22.07 0.23 2.96
CA GLN A 78 -22.55 0.30 1.58
C GLN A 78 -22.29 1.68 0.95
N GLN A 79 -22.40 2.76 1.74
CA GLN A 79 -22.09 4.10 1.25
C GLN A 79 -20.60 4.25 0.93
N ASP A 80 -19.71 3.73 1.78
CA ASP A 80 -18.26 3.76 1.49
C ASP A 80 -17.93 2.98 0.21
N ALA A 81 -18.60 1.86 -0.03
CA ALA A 81 -18.46 1.09 -1.26
C ALA A 81 -18.97 1.87 -2.48
N GLN A 82 -20.12 2.54 -2.38
CA GLN A 82 -20.65 3.38 -3.46
C GLN A 82 -19.71 4.54 -3.77
N ASP A 83 -19.21 5.25 -2.75
CA ASP A 83 -18.25 6.34 -2.91
C ASP A 83 -16.97 5.86 -3.62
N ALA A 84 -16.51 4.64 -3.32
CA ALA A 84 -15.37 4.02 -3.99
C ALA A 84 -15.64 3.68 -5.45
N ILE A 85 -16.84 3.17 -5.78
CA ILE A 85 -17.26 2.91 -7.16
C ILE A 85 -17.29 4.22 -7.95
N ASP A 86 -17.93 5.25 -7.40
CA ASP A 86 -18.09 6.54 -8.08
C ASP A 86 -16.72 7.20 -8.31
N ALA A 87 -15.83 7.16 -7.32
CA ALA A 87 -14.47 7.67 -7.46
C ALA A 87 -13.66 6.91 -8.53
N ALA A 88 -13.79 5.58 -8.60
CA ALA A 88 -13.13 4.78 -9.62
C ALA A 88 -13.65 5.08 -11.03
N LEU A 89 -14.98 5.19 -11.19
CA LEU A 89 -15.61 5.55 -12.47
C LEU A 89 -15.22 6.97 -12.91
N ALA A 90 -15.12 7.91 -11.98
CA ALA A 90 -14.67 9.27 -12.27
C ALA A 90 -13.20 9.33 -12.70
N ALA A 91 -12.32 8.51 -12.12
CA ALA A 91 -10.90 8.47 -12.47
C ALA A 91 -10.61 7.71 -13.78
N ALA A 92 -11.48 6.77 -14.16
CA ALA A 92 -11.25 5.85 -15.27
C ALA A 92 -10.95 6.51 -16.62
N PRO A 93 -11.63 7.60 -17.06
CA PRO A 93 -11.33 8.23 -18.34
C PRO A 93 -9.90 8.80 -18.42
N ALA A 94 -9.48 9.51 -17.36
CA ALA A 94 -8.14 10.11 -17.31
C ALA A 94 -7.05 9.02 -17.26
N TRP A 95 -7.24 8.00 -16.42
CA TRP A 95 -6.32 6.86 -16.35
C TRP A 95 -6.20 6.12 -17.68
N ARG A 96 -7.32 5.90 -18.38
CA ARG A 96 -7.32 5.23 -19.69
C ARG A 96 -6.65 6.06 -20.79
N ALA A 97 -6.73 7.39 -20.69
CA ALA A 97 -6.10 8.29 -21.63
C ALA A 97 -4.57 8.38 -21.48
N MET A 98 -4.03 7.93 -20.35
CA MET A 98 -2.58 7.84 -20.15
C MET A 98 -1.95 6.84 -21.12
N SER A 99 -0.71 7.14 -21.54
CA SER A 99 0.06 6.20 -22.34
C SER A 99 0.32 4.91 -21.57
N PHE A 100 0.68 3.84 -22.29
CA PHE A 100 1.14 2.62 -21.64
C PHE A 100 2.38 2.89 -20.77
N ASP A 101 3.34 3.66 -21.28
CA ASP A 101 4.59 3.97 -20.60
C ASP A 101 4.37 4.72 -19.29
N ASP A 102 3.47 5.72 -19.26
CA ASP A 102 3.18 6.47 -18.04
C ASP A 102 2.54 5.59 -16.96
N ARG A 103 1.64 4.67 -17.37
CA ARG A 103 1.02 3.73 -16.44
C ARG A 103 2.02 2.69 -15.94
N ALA A 104 2.90 2.21 -16.81
CA ALA A 104 3.97 1.29 -16.44
C ALA A 104 4.97 1.95 -15.49
N ALA A 105 5.32 3.22 -15.72
CA ALA A 105 6.25 3.98 -14.89
C ALA A 105 5.79 4.08 -13.43
N ILE A 106 4.48 4.19 -13.18
CA ILE A 106 3.93 4.21 -11.81
C ILE A 106 4.23 2.89 -11.08
N ILE A 107 4.03 1.75 -11.76
CA ILE A 107 4.26 0.42 -11.17
C ILE A 107 5.75 0.15 -11.01
N LEU A 108 6.57 0.52 -11.99
CA LEU A 108 8.04 0.39 -11.92
C LEU A 108 8.60 1.24 -10.77
N ARG A 109 8.10 2.47 -10.60
CA ARG A 109 8.50 3.31 -9.48
C ARG A 109 8.06 2.72 -8.14
N ALA A 110 6.89 2.11 -8.07
CA ALA A 110 6.44 1.42 -6.86
C ALA A 110 7.33 0.21 -6.51
N ALA A 111 7.85 -0.51 -7.51
CA ALA A 111 8.79 -1.61 -7.31
C ALA A 111 10.15 -1.12 -6.76
N GLU A 112 10.65 0.03 -7.21
CA GLU A 112 11.90 0.62 -6.68
C GLU A 112 11.78 1.16 -5.25
N LEU A 113 10.57 1.52 -4.83
CA LEU A 113 10.30 2.06 -3.48
C LEU A 113 10.11 0.97 -2.43
N LEU A 114 9.82 -0.25 -2.84
CA LEU A 114 9.57 -1.41 -1.97
C LEU A 114 10.88 -2.07 -1.56
#